data_AF-A0A6P8HHQ0-F1
#
_entry.id   AF-A0A6P8HHQ0-F1
#
_cell.length_a   1.000
_cell.length_b   1.000
_cell.length_c   1.000
_cell.angle_alpha   90.00
_cell.angle_beta   90.00
_cell.angle_gamma   90.00
#
_symmetry.space_group_name_H-M   'P 1'
#
loop_
_entity.id
_entity.type
_entity.pdbx_description
1 polymer ?
#
loop_
_entity_poly.entity_id
_entity_poly.type
_entity_poly.pdbx_seq_one_letter_code
_entity_poly.pdbx_strand_id
1 'polypeptide(L)'
;MEVERVSNDTDKELAKIAENEVKSQAIGWQSLLTFTVLFLAWLGGFASRLFAVIRFESIIHEFDPWFNYRATHHLANSGFYNFLNWFDERAWYPLGRIVGGTVYPGLMVTSASIHAILNALNITVHIRDVCVFLAPVFR
;
A
#
# COMPACT_ATOMS: atom_id res chain seq x y z
N MET A 1 -13.08 -4.83 63.85
CA MET A 1 -13.01 -3.54 63.14
C MET A 1 -11.95 -3.53 62.04
N GLU A 2 -10.77 -4.12 62.25
CA GLU A 2 -9.71 -4.18 61.23
C GLU A 2 -10.01 -5.21 60.12
N VAL A 3 -10.56 -6.38 60.48
CA VAL A 3 -10.96 -7.45 59.55
C VAL A 3 -12.03 -7.00 58.56
N GLU A 4 -13.00 -6.18 58.99
CA GLU A 4 -14.02 -5.59 58.11
C GLU A 4 -13.45 -4.56 57.13
N ARG A 5 -12.42 -3.79 57.53
CA ARG A 5 -11.76 -2.84 56.62
C ARG A 5 -10.95 -3.56 55.54
N VAL A 6 -10.28 -4.65 55.91
CA VAL A 6 -9.52 -5.47 54.95
C VAL A 6 -10.46 -6.13 53.94
N SER A 7 -11.60 -6.69 54.38
CA SER A 7 -12.62 -7.23 53.46
C SER A 7 -13.10 -6.18 52.47
N ASN A 8 -13.46 -4.99 52.96
CA ASN A 8 -14.01 -3.91 52.13
C ASN A 8 -13.00 -3.33 51.12
N ASP A 9 -11.70 -3.35 51.40
CA ASP A 9 -10.67 -2.95 50.42
C ASP A 9 -10.42 -4.04 49.38
N THR A 10 -10.52 -5.32 49.76
CA THR A 10 -10.37 -6.45 48.81
C THR A 10 -11.55 -6.50 47.82
N ASP A 11 -12.76 -6.25 48.30
CA ASP A 11 -13.97 -6.21 47.47
C ASP A 11 -13.94 -5.03 46.45
N LYS A 12 -13.35 -3.89 46.85
CA LYS A 12 -13.14 -2.74 45.93
C LYS A 12 -12.10 -3.02 44.85
N GLU A 13 -11.03 -3.74 45.19
CA GLU A 13 -10.02 -4.20 44.23
C GLU A 13 -10.65 -5.16 43.20
N LEU A 14 -11.42 -6.14 43.66
CA LEU A 14 -12.11 -7.10 42.79
C LEU A 14 -13.13 -6.41 41.86
N ALA A 15 -13.88 -5.44 42.37
CA ALA A 15 -14.81 -4.65 41.56
C ALA A 15 -14.10 -3.81 40.48
N LYS A 16 -12.93 -3.23 40.80
CA LYS A 16 -12.09 -2.52 39.82
C LYS A 16 -11.54 -3.44 38.73
N ILE A 17 -11.13 -4.66 39.10
CA ILE A 17 -10.63 -5.66 38.14
C ILE A 17 -11.75 -6.07 37.18
N ALA A 18 -12.94 -6.38 37.71
CA ALA A 18 -14.11 -6.72 36.89
C ALA A 18 -14.54 -5.56 35.97
N GLU A 19 -14.53 -4.31 36.45
CA GLU A 19 -14.82 -3.14 35.63
C GLU A 19 -13.79 -2.96 34.50
N ASN A 20 -12.51 -3.19 34.79
CA ASN A 20 -11.43 -3.12 33.79
C ASN A 20 -11.51 -4.26 32.77
N GLU A 21 -11.90 -5.48 33.16
CA GLU A 21 -12.15 -6.57 32.22
C GLU A 21 -13.33 -6.27 31.29
N VAL A 22 -14.43 -5.74 31.83
CA VAL A 22 -15.60 -5.34 31.02
C VAL A 22 -15.25 -4.20 30.05
N LYS A 23 -14.48 -3.20 30.50
CA LYS A 23 -13.95 -2.14 29.62
C LYS A 23 -13.02 -2.71 28.55
N SER A 24 -12.12 -3.63 28.90
CA SER A 24 -11.20 -4.29 27.96
C SER A 24 -11.96 -5.08 26.90
N GLN A 25 -12.98 -5.84 27.31
CA GLN A 25 -13.88 -6.56 26.39
C GLN A 25 -14.60 -5.59 25.45
N ALA A 26 -15.19 -4.51 25.97
CA ALA A 26 -15.85 -3.50 25.15
C ALA A 26 -14.90 -2.84 24.13
N ILE A 27 -13.64 -2.57 24.52
CA ILE A 27 -12.59 -2.05 23.63
C ILE A 27 -12.23 -3.07 22.55
N GLY A 28 -12.17 -4.37 22.88
CA GLY A 28 -11.91 -5.45 21.92
C GLY A 28 -12.97 -5.50 20.81
N TRP A 29 -14.24 -5.46 21.18
CA TRP A 29 -15.35 -5.44 20.21
C TRP A 29 -15.36 -4.16 19.36
N GLN A 30 -15.06 -3.00 19.96
CA GLN A 30 -14.93 -1.74 19.22
C GLN A 30 -13.77 -1.77 18.22
N SER A 31 -12.63 -2.35 18.60
CA SER A 31 -11.48 -2.50 17.70
C SER A 31 -11.80 -3.43 16.53
N LEU A 32 -12.46 -4.56 16.80
CA LEU A 32 -12.86 -5.51 15.76
C LEU A 32 -13.86 -4.89 14.78
N LEU A 33 -14.88 -4.19 15.28
CA LEU A 33 -15.83 -3.48 14.43
C LEU A 33 -15.13 -2.40 13.59
N THR A 34 -14.25 -1.60 14.20
CA THR A 34 -13.50 -0.56 13.47
C THR A 34 -12.64 -1.18 12.36
N PHE A 35 -11.94 -2.28 12.66
CA PHE A 35 -11.12 -2.99 11.68
C PHE A 35 -11.97 -3.54 10.52
N THR A 36 -13.10 -4.18 10.82
CA THR A 36 -13.99 -4.72 9.77
C THR A 36 -14.56 -3.64 8.87
N VAL A 37 -14.98 -2.50 9.42
CA VAL A 37 -15.50 -1.38 8.62
C VAL A 37 -14.41 -0.77 7.75
N LEU A 38 -13.19 -0.57 8.28
CA LEU A 38 -12.06 -0.06 7.49
C LEU A 38 -11.66 -1.02 6.38
N PHE A 39 -11.66 -2.32 6.65
CA PHE A 39 -11.37 -3.35 5.66
C PHE A 39 -12.43 -3.38 4.54
N LEU A 40 -13.72 -3.32 4.90
CA LEU A 40 -14.81 -3.25 3.93
C LEU A 40 -14.77 -1.97 3.10
N ALA A 41 -14.43 -0.83 3.72
CA ALA A 41 -14.27 0.44 3.01
C ALA A 41 -13.12 0.38 1.99
N TRP A 42 -11.97 -0.20 2.38
CA TRP A 42 -10.84 -0.42 1.48
C TRP A 42 -11.20 -1.36 0.32
N LEU A 43 -11.86 -2.48 0.61
CA LEU A 43 -12.29 -3.46 -0.39
C LEU A 43 -13.31 -2.86 -1.38
N GLY A 44 -14.28 -2.07 -0.89
CA GLY A 44 -15.22 -1.35 -1.74
C GLY A 44 -14.54 -0.32 -2.64
N GLY A 45 -13.56 0.41 -2.10
CA GLY A 45 -12.72 1.34 -2.87
C GLY A 45 -11.94 0.66 -3.99
N PHE A 46 -11.29 -0.46 -3.66
CA PHE A 46 -10.56 -1.30 -4.61
C PHE A 46 -11.47 -1.86 -5.72
N ALA A 47 -12.61 -2.45 -5.34
CA ALA A 47 -13.55 -3.06 -6.28
C ALA A 47 -14.15 -2.05 -7.27
N SER A 48 -14.47 -0.84 -6.79
CA SER A 48 -15.05 0.22 -7.64
C SER A 48 -14.14 0.63 -8.82
N ARG A 49 -12.82 0.57 -8.62
CA ARG A 49 -11.81 0.98 -9.62
C ARG A 49 -11.43 -0.17 -10.55
N LEU A 50 -11.65 -1.41 -10.16
CA LEU A 50 -11.38 -2.58 -10.98
C LEU A 50 -12.35 -2.68 -12.18
N PHE A 51 -13.47 -1.96 -12.16
CA PHE A 51 -14.49 -2.00 -13.21
C PHE A 51 -13.98 -1.60 -14.61
N ALA A 52 -13.00 -0.69 -14.69
CA ALA A 52 -12.36 -0.35 -15.97
C ALA A 52 -11.51 -1.51 -16.50
N VAL A 53 -10.79 -2.21 -15.62
CA VAL A 53 -9.91 -3.34 -15.95
C VAL A 53 -10.70 -4.62 -16.27
N ILE A 54 -11.91 -4.79 -15.73
CA ILE A 54 -12.76 -5.95 -16.03
C ILE A 54 -13.44 -5.81 -17.40
N ARG A 55 -13.83 -4.58 -17.78
CA ARG A 55 -14.54 -4.34 -19.06
C ARG A 55 -13.62 -4.15 -20.25
N PHE A 56 -12.42 -3.63 -20.03
CA PHE A 56 -11.42 -3.40 -21.06
C PHE A 56 -10.17 -4.24 -20.78
N GLU A 57 -9.31 -4.43 -21.77
CA GLU A 57 -8.04 -5.13 -21.54
C GLU A 57 -7.18 -4.37 -20.52
N SER A 58 -6.40 -5.10 -19.72
CA SER A 58 -5.51 -4.54 -18.68
C SER A 58 -4.29 -3.85 -19.32
N ILE A 59 -4.55 -2.72 -19.95
CA ILE A 59 -3.58 -1.88 -20.64
C ILE A 59 -3.57 -0.52 -19.96
N ILE A 60 -2.43 0.15 -20.02
CA ILE A 60 -2.29 1.52 -19.54
C ILE A 60 -3.17 2.43 -20.42
N HIS A 61 -4.17 3.01 -19.78
CA HIS A 61 -5.02 4.03 -20.39
C HIS A 61 -4.37 5.41 -20.23
N GLU A 62 -4.65 6.30 -21.18
CA GLU A 62 -4.09 7.66 -21.28
C GLU A 62 -2.63 7.75 -21.76
N PHE A 63 -2.24 8.90 -22.31
CA PHE A 63 -0.89 9.12 -22.86
C PHE A 63 0.19 9.27 -21.77
N ASP A 64 -0.14 9.97 -20.69
CA ASP A 64 0.83 10.32 -19.63
C ASP A 64 1.47 9.10 -18.93
N PRO A 65 0.71 8.04 -18.56
CA PRO A 65 1.28 6.95 -17.78
C PRO A 65 2.20 6.03 -18.60
N TRP A 66 2.23 6.14 -19.93
CA TRP A 66 3.19 5.41 -20.77
C TRP A 66 4.64 5.79 -20.45
N PHE A 67 4.90 7.07 -20.17
CA PHE A 67 6.23 7.51 -19.75
C PHE A 67 6.61 6.89 -18.40
N ASN A 68 5.68 6.88 -17.44
CA ASN A 68 5.89 6.31 -16.12
C ASN A 68 6.15 4.80 -16.18
N TYR A 69 5.43 4.07 -17.04
CA TYR A 69 5.68 2.67 -17.29
C TYR A 69 7.05 2.42 -17.92
N ARG A 70 7.44 3.19 -18.94
CA ARG A 70 8.76 3.06 -19.57
C ARG A 70 9.89 3.34 -18.59
N ALA A 71 9.74 4.37 -17.76
CA ALA A 71 10.69 4.70 -16.71
C ALA A 71 10.80 3.58 -15.67
N THR A 72 9.67 3.01 -15.25
CA THR A 72 9.61 1.88 -14.31
C THR A 72 10.23 0.62 -14.91
N HIS A 73 9.97 0.35 -16.19
CA HIS A 73 10.59 -0.76 -16.93
C HIS A 73 12.11 -0.59 -17.04
N HIS A 74 12.60 0.64 -17.28
CA HIS A 74 14.04 0.90 -17.26
C HIS A 74 14.63 0.72 -15.87
N LEU A 75 13.95 1.18 -14.83
CA LEU A 75 14.37 1.01 -13.43
C LEU A 75 14.45 -0.47 -13.03
N ALA A 76 13.45 -1.27 -13.39
CA ALA A 76 13.39 -2.69 -13.06
C ALA A 76 14.51 -3.50 -13.74
N ASN A 77 14.92 -3.13 -14.96
CA ASN A 77 15.96 -3.83 -15.71
C ASN A 77 17.37 -3.33 -15.43
N SER A 78 17.57 -2.02 -15.31
CA SER A 78 18.90 -1.39 -15.18
C SER A 78 19.31 -1.13 -13.73
N GLY A 79 18.36 -1.17 -12.80
CA GLY A 79 18.58 -0.84 -11.38
C GLY A 79 18.55 0.66 -11.09
N PHE A 80 18.56 1.00 -9.80
CA PHE A 80 18.30 2.35 -9.30
C PHE A 80 19.38 3.39 -9.65
N TYR A 81 20.65 3.04 -9.53
CA TYR A 81 21.76 3.97 -9.84
C TYR A 81 21.83 4.33 -11.33
N ASN A 82 21.55 3.37 -12.21
CA ASN A 82 21.50 3.61 -13.65
C ASN A 82 20.28 4.44 -14.02
N PHE A 83 19.15 4.25 -13.33
CA PHE A 83 17.96 5.08 -13.50
C PHE A 83 18.19 6.55 -13.11
N LEU A 84 18.89 6.81 -11.99
CA LEU A 84 19.22 8.18 -11.58
C LEU A 84 20.13 8.92 -12.57
N ASN A 85 21.02 8.18 -13.25
CA ASN A 85 21.89 8.74 -14.28
C ASN A 85 21.32 8.55 -15.70
N TRP A 86 20.04 8.21 -15.82
CA TRP A 86 19.45 7.86 -17.10
C TRP A 86 19.26 9.10 -17.98
N PHE A 87 19.97 9.10 -19.12
CA PHE A 87 19.77 10.01 -20.24
C PHE A 87 18.97 9.31 -21.33
N ASP A 88 17.82 9.87 -21.68
CA ASP A 88 16.95 9.37 -22.72
C ASP A 88 17.18 10.11 -24.03
N GLU A 89 17.98 9.51 -24.91
CA GLU A 89 18.26 10.00 -26.27
C GLU A 89 17.06 9.86 -27.23
N ARG A 90 16.06 9.03 -26.88
CA ARG A 90 14.90 8.76 -27.74
C ARG A 90 13.79 9.81 -27.61
N ALA A 91 13.84 10.61 -26.56
CA ALA A 91 12.91 11.72 -26.36
C ALA A 91 13.56 13.03 -26.81
N TRP A 92 12.77 13.95 -27.36
CA TRP A 92 13.23 15.31 -27.73
C TRP A 92 14.43 15.32 -28.70
N TYR A 93 14.32 14.62 -29.83
CA TYR A 93 15.35 14.69 -30.88
C TYR A 93 15.51 16.15 -31.37
N PRO A 94 16.74 16.67 -31.53
CA PRO A 94 18.05 16.03 -31.38
C PRO A 94 18.72 16.15 -30.00
N LEU A 95 18.06 16.78 -29.01
CA LEU A 95 18.67 17.16 -27.73
C LEU A 95 18.72 16.03 -26.70
N GLY A 96 17.74 15.13 -26.69
CA GLY A 96 17.58 14.15 -25.62
C GLY A 96 16.94 14.74 -24.35
N ARG A 97 16.68 13.91 -23.35
CA ARG A 97 16.18 14.33 -22.02
C ARG A 97 16.92 13.62 -20.90
N ILE A 98 17.44 14.38 -19.94
CA ILE A 98 17.95 13.83 -18.67
C ILE A 98 16.75 13.44 -17.81
N VAL A 99 16.45 12.15 -17.68
CA VAL A 99 15.24 11.67 -16.98
C VAL A 99 15.48 11.62 -15.47
N GLY A 100 16.62 11.11 -15.03
CA GLY A 100 16.88 10.91 -13.61
C GLY A 100 16.85 12.17 -12.74
N GLY A 101 17.11 13.34 -13.33
CA GLY A 101 17.03 14.65 -12.65
C GLY A 101 15.75 15.44 -12.91
N THR A 102 14.88 15.04 -13.83
CA THR A 102 13.68 15.80 -14.23
C THR A 102 12.36 15.11 -13.87
N VAL A 103 12.42 14.00 -13.14
CA VAL A 103 11.26 13.17 -12.81
C VAL A 103 11.29 12.80 -11.33
N TYR A 104 10.11 12.77 -10.71
CA TYR A 104 9.96 12.25 -9.35
C TYR A 104 10.00 10.72 -9.35
N PRO A 105 11.02 10.07 -8.77
CA PRO A 105 11.22 8.63 -8.90
C PRO A 105 10.26 7.78 -8.05
N GLY A 106 9.48 8.40 -7.16
CA GLY A 106 8.68 7.69 -6.14
C GLY A 106 7.75 6.63 -6.72
N LEU A 107 6.99 6.96 -7.77
CA LEU A 107 6.06 6.03 -8.39
C LEU A 107 6.77 4.84 -9.06
N MET A 108 7.90 5.11 -9.73
CA MET A 108 8.70 4.08 -10.39
C MET A 108 9.34 3.15 -9.36
N VAL A 109 9.90 3.70 -8.29
CA VAL A 109 10.55 2.94 -7.22
C VAL A 109 9.56 2.05 -6.49
N THR A 110 8.37 2.56 -6.13
CA THR A 110 7.33 1.73 -5.48
C THR A 110 6.87 0.60 -6.38
N SER A 111 6.68 0.85 -7.68
CA SER A 111 6.28 -0.19 -8.63
C SER A 111 7.38 -1.24 -8.84
N ALA A 112 8.63 -0.80 -8.97
CA ALA A 112 9.78 -1.70 -9.14
C ALA A 112 10.08 -2.52 -7.88
N SER A 113 9.91 -1.95 -6.68
CA SER A 113 10.11 -2.67 -5.43
C SER A 113 9.05 -3.75 -5.22
N ILE A 114 7.77 -3.46 -5.51
CA ILE A 114 6.70 -4.45 -5.50
C ILE A 114 7.03 -5.58 -6.49
N HIS A 115 7.41 -5.25 -7.72
CA HIS A 115 7.80 -6.26 -8.71
C HIS A 115 8.98 -7.12 -8.24
N ALA A 116 10.00 -6.52 -7.63
CA ALA A 116 11.15 -7.25 -7.08
C ALA A 116 10.75 -8.20 -5.94
N ILE A 117 9.85 -7.77 -5.03
CA ILE A 117 9.33 -8.60 -3.93
C ILE A 117 8.52 -9.78 -4.48
N LEU A 118 7.63 -9.55 -5.45
CA LEU A 118 6.84 -10.63 -6.08
C LEU A 118 7.74 -11.65 -6.80
N ASN A 119 8.75 -11.17 -7.54
CA ASN A 119 9.71 -12.05 -8.19
C ASN A 119 10.55 -12.83 -7.17
N ALA A 120 10.93 -12.22 -6.04
CA ALA A 120 11.64 -12.92 -4.97
C ALA A 120 10.80 -14.03 -4.31
N LEU A 121 9.46 -13.91 -4.33
CA LEU A 121 8.52 -14.95 -3.92
C LEU A 121 8.22 -15.98 -5.02
N ASN A 122 8.98 -15.98 -6.13
CA ASN A 122 8.79 -16.82 -7.32
C ASN A 122 7.43 -16.65 -8.01
N ILE A 123 6.76 -15.51 -7.83
CA ILE A 123 5.56 -15.17 -8.58
C ILE A 123 5.98 -14.27 -9.75
N THR A 124 6.17 -14.87 -10.92
CA THR A 124 6.61 -14.15 -12.12
C THR A 124 5.46 -13.32 -12.71
N VAL A 125 5.31 -12.08 -12.25
CA VAL A 125 4.30 -11.13 -12.75
C VAL A 125 4.96 -10.14 -13.69
N HIS A 126 4.32 -9.78 -14.81
CA HIS A 126 4.88 -8.78 -15.71
C HIS A 126 4.81 -7.38 -15.07
N ILE A 127 5.80 -6.53 -15.31
CA ILE A 127 5.85 -5.18 -14.72
C ILE A 127 4.63 -4.30 -15.09
N ARG A 128 3.98 -4.59 -16.22
CA ARG A 128 2.76 -3.91 -16.67
C ARG A 128 1.60 -4.14 -15.71
N ASP A 129 1.41 -5.38 -15.28
CA ASP A 129 0.31 -5.74 -14.39
C ASP A 129 0.50 -5.09 -13.02
N VAL A 130 1.74 -5.05 -12.54
CA VAL A 130 2.09 -4.31 -11.31
C VAL A 130 1.75 -2.83 -11.44
N CYS A 131 2.10 -2.17 -12.55
CA CYS A 131 1.79 -0.76 -12.76
C CYS A 131 0.27 -0.48 -12.87
N VAL A 132 -0.51 -1.40 -13.46
CA VAL A 132 -1.97 -1.25 -13.59
C VAL A 132 -2.67 -1.45 -12.24
N PHE A 133 -2.26 -2.45 -11.46
CA PHE A 133 -2.87 -2.75 -10.16
C PHE A 133 -2.36 -1.86 -9.02
N LEU A 134 -1.29 -1.10 -9.22
CA LEU A 134 -0.80 -0.11 -8.25
C LEU A 134 -1.88 0.93 -7.89
N ALA A 135 -2.60 1.44 -8.88
CA ALA A 135 -3.57 2.52 -8.67
C ALA A 135 -4.77 2.09 -7.81
N PRO A 136 -5.44 0.93 -8.06
CA PRO A 136 -6.49 0.43 -7.17
C PRO A 136 -6.03 0.10 -5.74
N VAL A 137 -4.77 -0.29 -5.53
CA VAL A 137 -4.26 -0.68 -4.21
C VAL A 137 -4.02 0.52 -3.29
N PHE A 138 -3.47 1.60 -3.84
CA PHE A 138 -3.02 2.75 -3.04
C PHE A 138 -4.00 3.93 -3.01
N ARG A 139 -5.05 3.95 -3.83
CA ARG A 139 -5.91 5.12 -4.04
C ARG A 139 -7.40 4.80 -4.05
#